data_AF-A0A6G3SUE2-F1
#
_entry.id   AF-A0A6G3SUE2-F1
#
_cell.length_a   1.000
_cell.length_b   1.000
_cell.length_c   1.000
_cell.angle_alpha   90.00
_cell.angle_beta   90.00
_cell.angle_gamma   90.00
#
_symmetry.space_group_name_H-M   'P 1'
#
loop_
_entity.id
_entity.type
_entity.pdbx_description
1 polymer ?
#
loop_
_entity_poly.entity_id
_entity_poly.type
_entity_poly.pdbx_seq_one_letter_code
_entity_poly.pdbx_strand_id
1 'polypeptide(L)'
;AGASAASTVSVPVPATAARSEGRAAQRGWELAHWAVAQSEALRIERVSYADRVWDAGSGWRTERAKDKETGTTAVRIQVVQ
;
A
#
# COMPACT_ATOMS: atom_id res chain seq x y z
N ALA A 1 1.99 2.02 -28.03
CA ALA A 1 1.19 1.06 -27.23
C ALA A 1 0.75 1.79 -25.98
N GLY A 2 -0.55 2.03 -25.80
CA GLY A 2 -1.07 2.79 -24.66
C GLY A 2 -1.08 1.91 -23.43
N ALA A 3 -0.20 2.18 -22.47
CA ALA A 3 -0.36 1.65 -21.12
C ALA A 3 -1.65 2.27 -20.57
N SER A 4 -2.63 1.45 -20.17
CA SER A 4 -3.70 1.92 -19.28
C SER A 4 -3.01 2.64 -18.13
N ALA A 5 -3.28 3.94 -17.98
CA ALA A 5 -2.52 4.79 -17.07
C ALA A 5 -2.93 4.47 -15.63
N ALA A 6 -2.42 3.35 -15.09
CA ALA A 6 -2.61 2.97 -13.70
C ALA A 6 -2.08 4.11 -12.83
N SER A 7 -3.00 4.77 -12.13
CA SER A 7 -2.65 5.92 -11.29
C SER A 7 -2.09 5.38 -9.99
N THR A 8 -0.79 5.57 -9.78
CA THR A 8 -0.11 5.14 -8.56
C THR A 8 -0.21 6.27 -7.53
N VAL A 9 -1.00 6.04 -6.48
CA VAL A 9 -1.17 6.95 -5.36
C VAL A 9 -0.25 6.49 -4.22
N SER A 10 0.68 7.34 -3.81
CA SER A 10 1.51 7.10 -2.62
C SER A 10 0.91 7.89 -1.47
N VAL A 11 0.39 7.19 -0.46
CA VAL A 11 -0.14 7.82 0.75
C VAL A 11 0.94 7.75 1.83
N PRO A 12 1.61 8.87 2.15
CA PRO A 12 2.56 8.89 3.24
C PRO A 12 1.82 8.65 4.55
N VAL A 13 2.35 7.77 5.41
CA VAL A 13 1.83 7.57 6.76
C VAL A 13 2.53 8.59 7.66
N PRO A 14 1.87 9.71 8.02
CA PRO A 14 2.54 10.78 8.74
C PRO A 14 3.02 10.29 10.12
N ALA A 15 4.32 10.39 10.35
CA ALA A 15 4.95 10.10 11.65
C ALA A 15 4.58 11.11 12.75
N THR A 16 3.85 12.19 12.41
CA THR A 16 3.72 13.42 13.22
C THR A 16 2.96 13.27 14.55
N ALA A 17 2.44 12.10 14.90
CA ALA A 17 1.83 11.84 16.21
C ALA A 17 2.41 10.62 16.95
N ALA A 18 3.39 9.93 16.36
CA ALA A 18 3.89 8.66 16.86
C ALA A 18 5.38 8.74 17.13
N ARG A 19 5.74 9.13 18.36
CA ARG A 19 7.10 8.98 18.93
C ARG A 19 7.55 7.50 19.04
N SER A 20 6.84 6.58 18.40
CA SER A 20 7.02 5.13 18.48
C SER A 20 6.70 4.51 17.12
N GLU A 21 7.70 3.91 16.47
CA GLU A 21 7.62 3.26 15.16
C GLU A 21 6.43 2.28 15.05
N GLY A 22 6.06 1.62 16.16
CA GLY A 22 4.92 0.72 16.22
C GLY A 22 3.56 1.37 15.88
N ARG A 23 3.35 2.65 16.20
CA ARG A 23 2.08 3.33 15.86
C ARG A 23 2.01 3.78 14.40
N ALA A 24 3.14 4.13 13.79
CA ALA A 24 3.20 4.38 12.35
C ALA A 24 2.95 3.06 11.60
N ALA A 25 3.55 1.97 12.07
CA ALA A 25 3.34 0.64 11.50
C ALA A 25 1.87 0.19 11.58
N GLN A 26 1.20 0.43 12.72
CA GLN A 26 -0.22 0.14 12.93
C GLN A 26 -1.10 0.94 11.96
N ARG A 27 -0.88 2.25 11.84
CA ARG A 27 -1.67 3.14 10.96
C ARG A 27 -1.48 2.82 9.48
N GLY A 28 -0.26 2.51 9.06
CA GLY A 28 -0.01 2.07 7.69
C GLY A 28 -0.72 0.74 7.38
N TRP A 29 -0.78 -0.17 8.36
CA TRP A 29 -1.53 -1.42 8.21
C TRP A 29 -3.04 -1.20 8.14
N GLU A 30 -3.60 -0.32 8.97
CA GLU A 30 -5.01 0.06 8.92
C GLU A 30 -5.39 0.67 7.56
N LEU A 31 -4.57 1.58 7.05
CA LEU A 31 -4.78 2.20 5.75
C LEU A 31 -4.70 1.19 4.61
N ALA A 32 -3.74 0.26 4.68
CA ALA A 32 -3.62 -0.82 3.71
C ALA A 32 -4.87 -1.71 3.69
N HIS A 33 -5.40 -2.08 4.86
CA HIS A 33 -6.63 -2.87 4.97
C HIS A 33 -7.87 -2.10 4.51
N TRP A 34 -7.96 -0.80 4.79
CA TRP A 34 -9.01 0.06 4.27
C TRP A 34 -8.99 0.10 2.74
N ALA A 35 -7.81 0.23 2.13
CA ALA A 35 -7.65 0.25 0.68
C ALA A 35 -8.11 -1.08 0.04
N VAL A 36 -7.80 -2.21 0.66
CA VAL A 36 -8.29 -3.52 0.22
C VAL A 36 -9.82 -3.61 0.31
N ALA A 37 -10.41 -3.13 1.41
CA ALA A 37 -11.86 -3.14 1.59
C ALA A 37 -12.58 -2.24 0.57
N GLN A 38 -11.96 -1.14 0.16
CA GLN A 38 -12.51 -0.19 -0.82
C GLN A 38 -12.07 -0.48 -2.27
N SER A 39 -11.44 -1.63 -2.50
CA SER A 39 -10.83 -1.96 -3.78
C SER A 39 -11.83 -2.05 -4.94
N GLU A 40 -13.02 -2.59 -4.70
CA GLU A 40 -14.06 -2.66 -5.73
C GLU A 40 -14.60 -1.27 -6.11
N ALA A 41 -14.81 -0.40 -5.12
CA ALA A 41 -15.36 0.95 -5.33
C ALA A 41 -14.35 1.90 -5.99
N LEU A 42 -13.07 1.81 -5.62
CA LEU A 42 -11.99 2.65 -6.15
C LEU A 42 -11.22 2.00 -7.30
N ARG A 43 -11.62 0.79 -7.72
CA ARG A 43 -10.96 -0.02 -8.75
C ARG A 43 -9.45 -0.20 -8.47
N ILE A 44 -9.15 -0.44 -7.19
CA ILE A 44 -7.78 -0.73 -6.72
C ILE A 44 -7.44 -2.16 -7.14
N GLU A 45 -6.33 -2.27 -7.84
CA GLU A 45 -5.82 -3.52 -8.38
C GLU A 45 -4.58 -4.00 -7.61
N ARG A 46 -3.83 -3.08 -6.98
CA ARG A 46 -2.70 -3.42 -6.12
C ARG A 46 -2.55 -2.48 -4.94
N VAL A 47 -2.21 -3.03 -3.77
CA VAL A 47 -1.78 -2.27 -2.58
C VAL A 47 -0.44 -2.82 -2.12
N SER A 48 0.54 -1.96 -1.83
CA SER A 48 1.85 -2.36 -1.29
C SER A 48 2.14 -1.61 0.00
N TYR A 49 2.59 -2.35 1.01
CA TYR A 49 2.97 -1.79 2.31
C TYR A 49 4.09 -2.63 2.94
N ALA A 50 5.21 -1.99 3.26
CA ALA A 50 6.43 -2.67 3.71
C ALA A 50 6.83 -3.80 2.73
N ASP A 51 6.96 -5.04 3.22
CA ASP A 51 7.28 -6.26 2.47
C ASP A 51 6.05 -7.01 1.94
N ARG A 52 4.86 -6.42 2.04
CA ARG A 52 3.59 -7.06 1.69
C ARG A 52 2.94 -6.36 0.50
N VAL A 53 2.40 -7.17 -0.40
CA VAL A 53 1.65 -6.71 -1.56
C VAL A 53 0.32 -7.44 -1.59
N TRP A 54 -0.76 -6.71 -1.79
CA TRP A 54 -2.09 -7.25 -2.07
C TRP A 54 -2.43 -6.99 -3.53
N ASP A 55 -3.07 -7.95 -4.16
CA ASP A 55 -3.56 -7.84 -5.54
C ASP A 55 -5.00 -8.38 -5.59
N ALA A 56 -5.88 -7.70 -6.34
CA ALA A 56 -7.32 -7.98 -6.33
C ALA A 56 -7.66 -9.43 -6.71
N GLY A 57 -6.83 -10.08 -7.54
CA GLY A 57 -7.05 -11.47 -7.96
C GLY A 57 -6.39 -12.54 -7.09
N SER A 58 -5.43 -12.17 -6.24
CA SER A 58 -4.58 -13.16 -5.53
C SER A 58 -4.44 -12.92 -4.03
N GLY A 59 -4.94 -11.79 -3.52
CA GLY A 59 -4.86 -11.46 -2.10
C GLY A 59 -3.46 -11.04 -1.66
N TRP A 60 -3.19 -11.15 -0.36
CA TRP A 60 -1.93 -10.74 0.24
C TRP A 60 -0.81 -11.75 -0.04
N ARG A 61 0.35 -11.24 -0.47
CA ARG A 61 1.61 -11.96 -0.61
C ARG A 61 2.76 -11.17 0.00
N THR A 62 3.75 -11.88 0.53
CA THR A 62 4.98 -11.27 1.03
C THR A 62 6.03 -11.30 -0.08
N GLU A 63 6.47 -10.14 -0.55
CA GLU A 63 7.60 -10.01 -1.44
C GLU A 63 8.86 -9.85 -0.58
N ARG A 64 9.75 -10.86 -0.60
CA ARG A 64 11.06 -10.76 0.07
C ARG A 64 11.84 -9.61 -0.56
N ALA A 65 11.84 -8.46 0.11
CA ALA A 65 12.58 -7.28 -0.33
C ALA A 65 14.07 -7.65 -0.51
N LYS A 66 14.56 -7.62 -1.75
CA LYS A 66 16.00 -7.75 -2.04
C LYS A 66 16.80 -6.49 -1.68
N ASP A 67 16.12 -5.36 -1.50
CA ASP A 67 16.72 -4.12 -1.02
C ASP A 67 15.86 -3.53 0.07
N LYS A 68 16.45 -3.30 1.25
CA LYS A 68 15.86 -2.53 2.34
C LYS A 68 15.86 -1.05 1.94
N GLU A 69 14.98 -0.68 1.04
CA GLU A 69 14.55 0.72 0.98
C GLU A 69 13.44 0.88 2.01
N THR A 70 13.60 1.83 2.94
CA THR A 70 12.73 2.10 4.09
C THR A 70 11.31 2.46 3.64
N GLY A 71 10.53 1.45 3.24
CA GLY A 71 9.18 1.59 2.67
C GLY A 71 8.04 1.42 3.67
N THR A 72 8.34 1.21 4.96
CA THR A 72 7.33 1.03 6.02
C THR A 72 6.53 2.30 6.31
N THR A 73 6.93 3.45 5.76
CA THR A 73 6.30 4.75 6.01
C THR A 73 5.31 5.21 4.93
N ALA A 74 5.08 4.41 3.88
CA ALA A 74 4.13 4.78 2.83
C ALA A 74 3.32 3.57 2.35
N VAL A 75 2.02 3.77 2.18
CA VAL A 75 1.13 2.81 1.52
C VAL A 75 1.04 3.21 0.05
N ARG A 76 1.41 2.30 -0.85
CA ARG A 76 1.29 2.52 -2.30
C ARG A 76 0.01 1.84 -2.79
N ILE A 77 -0.84 2.58 -3.48
CA ILE A 77 -2.12 2.10 -4.00
C ILE A 77 -2.11 2.31 -5.51
N GLN A 78 -2.38 1.26 -6.27
CA GLN A 78 -2.54 1.33 -7.72
C GLN A 78 -4.01 1.13 -8.07
N VAL A 79 -4.56 2.09 -8.80
CA VAL A 79 -5.92 2.05 -9.33
C VAL A 79 -5.90 2.05 -10.85
N VAL A 80 -6.79 1.28 -11.46
CA VAL A 80 -7.09 1.40 -12.89
C VAL A 80 -8.04 2.59 -13.05
N GLN A 81 -7.73 3.47 -14.00
CA GLN A 81 -8.67 4.49 -14.48
C GLN A 81 -9.60 3.92 -15.56
#